data_AF-A0A8S9K2G1-F1
#
_entry.id   AF-A0A8S9K2G1-F1
#
_cell.length_a   1.000
_cell.length_b   1.000
_cell.length_c   1.000
_cell.angle_alpha   90.00
_cell.angle_beta   90.00
_cell.angle_gamma   90.00
#
_symmetry.space_group_name_H-M   'P 1'
#
loop_
_entity.id
_entity.type
_entity.pdbx_description
1 polymer ?
#
loop_
_entity_poly.entity_id
_entity_poly.type
_entity_poly.pdbx_seq_one_letter_code
_entity_poly.pdbx_strand_id
1 'polypeptide(L)'
;MAADELMATHKSHRAPKSGPTMKKKSENDKKKSGVSDNKQQNPKAFSFTSADKAKILKLHTVEKEQKRIHLPTIDRNYGDPPPFVVVVQGPPGVGKSLVIKSLVKHFTHQNVPEVRGPITIVQGSVSVLHSSLVFSYILNEL
;
A
#
# COMPACT_ATOMS: atom_id res chain seq x y z
N MET A 1 68.82 -44.49 -37.87
CA MET A 1 68.90 -44.26 -36.42
C MET A 1 67.76 -43.32 -36.07
N ALA A 2 66.52 -43.77 -35.90
CA ALA A 2 65.98 -44.64 -34.85
C ALA A 2 66.16 -44.04 -33.45
N ALA A 3 65.20 -43.21 -33.03
CA ALA A 3 64.71 -43.06 -31.66
C ALA A 3 63.74 -41.86 -31.62
N ASP A 4 62.47 -42.09 -31.93
CA ASP A 4 61.40 -41.22 -31.42
C ASP A 4 60.25 -42.13 -30.98
N GLU A 5 60.57 -42.88 -29.93
CA GLU A 5 59.72 -43.86 -29.29
C GLU A 5 58.94 -43.18 -28.15
N LEU A 6 57.65 -42.98 -28.39
CA LEU A 6 56.56 -43.00 -27.40
C LEU A 6 56.71 -42.12 -26.14
N MET A 7 56.49 -40.81 -26.28
CA MET A 7 56.16 -39.96 -25.12
C MET A 7 54.65 -40.00 -24.84
N ALA A 8 54.24 -40.73 -23.81
CA ALA A 8 52.86 -40.71 -23.33
C ALA A 8 52.55 -39.34 -22.71
N THR A 9 51.66 -38.56 -23.34
CA THR A 9 51.20 -37.28 -22.77
C THR A 9 50.33 -37.55 -21.54
N HIS A 10 50.84 -37.23 -20.34
CA HIS A 10 50.06 -37.35 -19.11
C HIS A 10 48.88 -36.38 -19.10
N LYS A 11 47.69 -36.91 -18.80
CA LYS A 11 46.44 -36.14 -18.73
C LYS A 11 46.55 -35.10 -17.62
N SER A 12 46.31 -33.82 -17.92
CA SER A 12 46.41 -32.73 -16.94
C SER A 12 45.46 -32.96 -15.76
N HIS A 13 45.97 -32.89 -14.53
CA HIS A 13 45.13 -32.94 -13.34
C HIS A 13 44.22 -31.71 -13.27
N ARG A 14 42.99 -31.91 -12.77
CA ARG A 14 42.02 -30.84 -12.54
C ARG A 14 42.59 -29.88 -11.49
N ALA A 15 42.71 -28.60 -11.85
CA ALA A 15 43.13 -27.56 -10.89
C ALA A 15 42.18 -27.56 -9.67
N PRO A 16 42.72 -27.48 -8.44
CA PRO A 16 41.90 -27.49 -7.23
C PRO A 16 40.95 -26.28 -7.21
N LYS A 17 39.66 -26.53 -6.99
CA LYS A 17 38.59 -25.51 -6.90
C LYS A 17 38.46 -24.91 -5.48
N SER A 18 39.54 -24.86 -4.70
CA SER A 18 39.49 -24.29 -3.35
C SER A 18 39.54 -22.76 -3.42
N GLY A 19 38.39 -22.14 -3.68
CA GLY A 19 38.19 -20.73 -3.39
C GLY A 19 38.44 -20.45 -1.89
N PRO A 20 38.72 -19.20 -1.50
CA PRO A 20 38.98 -18.84 -0.11
C PRO A 20 37.82 -19.32 0.77
N THR A 21 38.17 -20.06 1.82
CA THR A 21 37.20 -20.59 2.77
C THR A 21 36.34 -19.45 3.32
N MET A 22 35.10 -19.74 3.68
CA MET A 22 34.11 -18.75 4.11
C MET A 22 34.65 -17.81 5.21
N LYS A 23 35.53 -18.33 6.08
CA LYS A 23 36.25 -17.55 7.10
C LYS A 23 37.21 -16.52 6.49
N LYS A 24 38.11 -16.95 5.58
CA LYS A 24 39.06 -16.05 4.89
C LYS A 24 38.36 -15.02 4.00
N LYS A 25 37.22 -15.38 3.42
CA LYS A 25 36.40 -14.44 2.63
C LYS A 25 35.80 -13.34 3.52
N SER A 26 35.24 -13.71 4.68
CA SER A 26 34.70 -12.74 5.64
C SER A 26 35.75 -11.79 6.23
N GLU A 27 36.99 -12.25 6.42
CA GLU A 27 38.11 -11.40 6.84
C GLU A 27 38.54 -10.42 5.75
N ASN A 28 38.58 -10.86 4.49
CA ASN A 28 38.90 -9.99 3.37
C ASN A 28 37.80 -8.94 3.10
N ASP A 29 36.53 -9.29 3.27
CA ASP A 29 35.42 -8.35 3.10
C ASP A 29 35.39 -7.27 4.21
N LYS A 30 35.76 -7.64 5.44
CA LYS A 30 35.98 -6.68 6.54
C LYS A 30 37.10 -5.69 6.26
N LYS A 31 38.23 -6.16 5.67
CA LYS A 31 39.36 -5.30 5.31
C LYS A 31 39.05 -4.36 4.13
N LYS A 32 38.20 -4.78 3.20
CA LYS A 32 37.82 -3.97 2.02
C LYS A 32 36.78 -2.88 2.31
N SER A 33 36.01 -2.98 3.39
CA SER A 33 34.89 -2.08 3.63
C SER A 33 35.27 -0.69 4.17
N GLY A 34 36.50 -0.44 4.61
CA GLY A 34 37.01 0.93 4.86
C GLY A 34 36.12 1.86 5.72
N VAL A 35 35.44 1.36 6.76
CA VAL A 35 34.53 2.17 7.60
C VAL A 35 35.18 2.50 8.95
N SER A 36 35.45 3.78 9.17
CA SER A 36 35.88 4.42 10.41
C SER A 36 34.80 4.36 11.51
N ASP A 37 35.19 3.92 12.71
CA ASP A 37 34.63 4.20 14.06
C ASP A 37 33.15 4.59 14.20
N ASN A 38 32.24 3.71 13.77
CA ASN A 38 30.92 3.60 14.39
C ASN A 38 30.67 2.13 14.70
N LYS A 39 30.43 1.81 15.98
CA LYS A 39 30.25 0.46 16.56
C LYS A 39 29.65 -0.52 15.53
N GLN A 40 30.51 -1.32 14.91
CA GLN A 40 30.10 -2.29 13.90
C GLN A 40 29.17 -3.32 14.56
N GLN A 41 27.89 -3.22 14.24
CA GLN A 41 26.87 -4.14 14.73
C GLN A 41 27.18 -5.57 14.25
N ASN A 42 27.17 -6.54 15.17
CA ASN A 42 27.46 -7.93 14.85
C ASN A 42 26.42 -8.47 13.86
N PRO A 43 26.77 -8.73 12.58
CA PRO A 43 25.79 -9.11 11.56
C PRO A 43 25.09 -10.45 11.86
N LYS A 44 25.68 -11.29 12.73
CA LYS A 44 25.07 -12.54 13.19
C LYS A 44 23.99 -12.33 14.25
N ALA A 45 24.05 -11.23 15.01
CA ALA A 45 23.04 -10.91 16.02
C ALA A 45 21.77 -10.30 15.40
N PHE A 46 21.90 -9.69 14.22
CA PHE A 46 20.78 -9.06 13.49
C PHE A 46 20.27 -9.92 12.32
N SER A 47 20.57 -11.22 12.33
CA SER A 47 19.99 -12.16 11.37
C SER A 47 18.56 -12.53 11.74
N PHE A 48 17.74 -12.83 10.75
CA PHE A 48 16.40 -13.37 10.98
C PHE A 48 16.47 -14.78 11.58
N THR A 49 15.51 -15.13 12.43
CA THR A 49 15.37 -16.49 12.99
C THR A 49 14.89 -17.51 11.95
N SER A 50 14.08 -17.08 10.98
CA SER A 50 13.61 -17.92 9.87
C SER A 50 13.64 -17.15 8.56
N ALA A 51 14.29 -17.73 7.55
CA ALA A 51 14.46 -17.09 6.24
C ALA A 51 13.12 -16.91 5.53
N ASP A 52 12.28 -17.94 5.57
CA ASP A 52 11.06 -17.97 4.77
C ASP A 52 9.98 -17.05 5.32
N LYS A 53 9.85 -16.94 6.66
CA LYS A 53 8.96 -15.95 7.27
C LYS A 53 9.44 -14.52 6.99
N ALA A 54 10.76 -14.28 7.06
CA ALA A 54 11.31 -12.96 6.74
C ALA A 54 11.07 -12.57 5.28
N LYS A 55 11.13 -13.52 4.34
CA LYS A 55 10.77 -13.29 2.93
C LYS A 55 9.29 -12.93 2.80
N ILE A 56 8.40 -13.73 3.38
CA ILE A 56 6.95 -13.51 3.30
C ILE A 56 6.56 -12.13 3.86
N LEU A 57 7.07 -11.75 5.03
CA LEU A 57 6.78 -10.45 5.63
C LEU A 57 7.29 -9.28 4.78
N LYS A 58 8.49 -9.42 4.19
CA LYS A 58 9.03 -8.42 3.29
C LYS A 58 8.15 -8.25 2.05
N LEU A 59 7.71 -9.36 1.44
CA LEU A 59 6.81 -9.32 0.29
C LEU A 59 5.49 -8.61 0.63
N HIS A 60 4.84 -8.97 1.74
CA HIS A 60 3.61 -8.30 2.17
C HIS A 60 3.79 -6.81 2.47
N THR A 61 4.93 -6.43 3.05
CA THR A 61 5.23 -5.02 3.34
C THR A 61 5.39 -4.22 2.05
N VAL A 62 6.16 -4.77 1.10
CA VAL A 62 6.38 -4.15 -0.22
C VAL A 62 5.07 -4.04 -1.00
N GLU A 63 4.24 -5.09 -1.02
CA GLU A 63 2.93 -5.05 -1.68
C GLU A 63 2.00 -3.99 -1.07
N LYS A 64 1.99 -3.87 0.26
CA LYS A 64 1.17 -2.89 0.98
C LYS A 64 1.62 -1.47 0.68
N GLU A 65 2.93 -1.23 0.63
CA GLU A 65 3.50 0.07 0.26
C GLU A 65 3.19 0.41 -1.18
N GLN A 66 3.35 -0.54 -2.11
CA GLN A 66 3.06 -0.32 -3.52
C GLN A 66 1.60 0.04 -3.78
N LYS A 67 0.66 -0.62 -3.08
CA LYS A 67 -0.79 -0.28 -3.17
C LYS A 67 -1.14 1.10 -2.59
N ARG A 68 -0.30 1.66 -1.72
CA ARG A 68 -0.52 2.99 -1.13
C ARG A 68 0.00 4.11 -2.01
N ILE A 69 0.94 3.84 -2.91
CA ILE A 69 1.50 4.84 -3.81
C ILE A 69 0.46 5.12 -4.90
N HIS A 70 -0.21 6.26 -4.77
CA HIS A 70 -1.14 6.79 -5.78
C HIS A 70 -0.49 7.94 -6.53
N LEU A 71 -1.03 8.32 -7.69
CA LEU A 71 -0.55 9.48 -8.42
C LEU A 71 -0.77 10.74 -7.57
N PRO A 72 0.26 11.58 -7.37
CA PRO A 72 0.10 12.83 -6.64
C PRO A 72 -0.92 13.70 -7.39
N THR A 73 -2.04 13.98 -6.72
CA THR A 73 -3.12 14.81 -7.24
C THR A 73 -3.14 16.10 -6.42
N ILE A 74 -3.38 17.23 -7.08
CA ILE A 74 -3.48 18.53 -6.40
C ILE A 74 -4.89 18.66 -5.83
N ASP A 75 -4.99 18.67 -4.50
CA ASP A 75 -6.25 18.93 -3.82
C ASP A 75 -6.58 20.42 -3.89
N ARG A 76 -7.61 20.77 -4.68
CA ARG A 76 -8.08 22.15 -4.86
C ARG A 76 -9.14 22.56 -3.82
N ASN A 77 -9.14 21.95 -2.65
CA ASN A 77 -10.14 22.25 -1.61
C ASN A 77 -9.75 23.52 -0.86
N TYR A 78 -10.31 24.67 -1.25
CA TYR A 78 -10.10 25.95 -0.59
C TYR A 78 -11.32 26.30 0.28
N GLY A 79 -11.16 26.36 1.61
CA GLY A 79 -12.20 26.76 2.55
C GLY A 79 -12.95 25.59 3.21
N ASP A 80 -14.15 25.86 3.73
CA ASP A 80 -15.02 24.85 4.34
C ASP A 80 -15.48 23.83 3.29
N PRO A 81 -15.39 22.52 3.57
CA PRO A 81 -15.78 21.51 2.60
C PRO A 81 -17.29 21.62 2.32
N PRO A 82 -17.72 21.57 1.04
CA PRO A 82 -19.13 21.56 0.71
C PRO A 82 -19.82 20.31 1.30
N PRO A 83 -21.13 20.35 1.53
CA PRO A 83 -21.86 19.19 2.06
C PRO A 83 -21.73 17.99 1.11
N PHE A 84 -21.44 16.82 1.67
CA PHE A 84 -21.35 15.58 0.90
C PHE A 84 -22.69 15.23 0.26
N VAL A 85 -22.69 14.98 -1.05
CA VAL A 85 -23.89 14.62 -1.80
C VAL A 85 -23.98 13.10 -1.90
N VAL A 86 -25.08 12.53 -1.41
CA VAL A 86 -25.38 11.09 -1.48
C VAL A 86 -26.62 10.89 -2.34
N VAL A 87 -26.50 10.05 -3.37
CA VAL A 87 -27.60 9.72 -4.29
C VAL A 87 -28.08 8.30 -4.04
N VAL A 88 -29.39 8.13 -3.84
CA VAL A 88 -30.04 6.82 -3.70
C VAL A 88 -30.67 6.45 -5.05
N GLN A 89 -30.03 5.55 -5.79
CA GLN A 89 -30.47 5.10 -7.11
C GLN A 89 -30.89 3.61 -7.09
N GLY A 90 -31.92 3.26 -7.87
CA GLY A 90 -32.35 1.87 -8.05
C GLY A 90 -33.64 1.75 -8.87
N PRO A 91 -34.09 0.52 -9.18
CA PRO A 91 -35.37 0.26 -9.87
C PRO A 91 -36.60 0.85 -9.14
N PRO A 92 -37.77 0.96 -9.78
CA PRO A 92 -39.00 1.37 -9.10
C PRO A 92 -39.44 0.30 -8.08
N GLY A 93 -40.09 0.71 -7.00
CA GLY A 93 -40.67 -0.21 -6.00
C GLY A 93 -39.70 -0.80 -4.95
N VAL A 94 -38.37 -0.57 -5.07
CA VAL A 94 -37.38 -1.11 -4.10
C VAL A 94 -37.31 -0.37 -2.75
N GLY A 95 -38.17 0.62 -2.53
CA GLY A 95 -38.21 1.37 -1.27
C GLY A 95 -37.17 2.49 -1.14
N LYS A 96 -36.67 3.06 -2.25
CA LYS A 96 -35.72 4.21 -2.24
C LYS A 96 -36.16 5.34 -1.30
N SER A 97 -37.43 5.72 -1.36
CA SER A 97 -38.02 6.75 -0.49
C SER A 97 -38.09 6.31 0.97
N LEU A 98 -38.26 5.01 1.25
CA LEU A 98 -38.27 4.49 2.62
C LEU A 98 -36.88 4.59 3.26
N VAL A 99 -35.83 4.27 2.51
CA VAL A 99 -34.44 4.42 2.97
C VAL A 99 -34.17 5.88 3.36
N ILE A 100 -34.52 6.83 2.50
CA ILE A 100 -34.34 8.27 2.78
C ILE A 100 -35.12 8.68 4.03
N LYS A 101 -36.40 8.29 4.15
CA LYS A 101 -37.23 8.61 5.34
C LYS A 101 -36.64 8.01 6.62
N SER A 102 -36.16 6.78 6.57
CA SER A 102 -35.55 6.09 7.72
C SER A 102 -34.29 6.81 8.19
N LEU A 103 -33.42 7.22 7.26
CA LEU A 103 -32.20 7.97 7.57
C LEU A 103 -32.50 9.35 8.17
N VAL A 104 -33.43 10.10 7.58
CA VAL A 104 -33.86 11.40 8.14
C VAL A 104 -34.38 11.21 9.56
N LYS A 105 -35.30 10.27 9.76
CA LYS A 105 -35.86 9.96 11.09
C LYS A 105 -34.78 9.55 12.09
N HIS A 106 -33.78 8.79 11.66
CA HIS A 106 -32.70 8.34 12.53
C HIS A 106 -31.80 9.51 12.99
N PHE A 107 -31.50 10.46 12.10
CA PHE A 107 -30.55 11.54 12.41
C PHE A 107 -31.18 12.80 12.98
N THR A 108 -32.41 13.15 12.57
CA THR A 108 -33.08 14.38 13.04
C THR A 108 -34.19 14.11 14.05
N HIS A 109 -34.54 12.83 14.27
CA HIS A 109 -35.71 12.40 15.05
C HIS A 109 -37.05 12.99 14.55
N GLN A 110 -37.09 13.51 13.33
CA GLN A 110 -38.28 14.07 12.70
C GLN A 110 -38.83 13.11 11.64
N ASN A 111 -40.16 12.99 11.58
CA ASN A 111 -40.82 12.21 10.54
C ASN A 111 -41.12 13.10 9.33
N VAL A 112 -40.50 12.81 8.19
CA VAL A 112 -40.81 13.47 6.91
C VAL A 112 -41.80 12.62 6.13
N PRO A 113 -43.05 13.07 5.94
CA PRO A 113 -44.12 12.26 5.34
C PRO A 113 -43.86 12.01 3.85
N GLU A 114 -43.27 12.96 3.15
CA GLU A 114 -42.98 12.86 1.72
C GLU A 114 -41.56 13.33 1.41
N VAL A 115 -40.81 12.53 0.66
CA VAL A 115 -39.45 12.86 0.22
C VAL A 115 -39.56 13.44 -1.18
N ARG A 116 -39.47 14.77 -1.27
CA ARG A 116 -39.39 15.51 -2.54
C ARG A 116 -38.18 16.41 -2.52
N GLY A 117 -37.41 16.39 -3.62
CA GLY A 117 -36.22 17.24 -3.77
C GLY A 117 -35.04 16.84 -2.87
N PRO A 118 -33.99 17.68 -2.85
CA PRO A 118 -32.81 17.44 -2.03
C PRO A 118 -33.12 17.65 -0.54
N ILE A 119 -32.66 16.73 0.31
CA ILE A 119 -32.77 16.84 1.76
C ILE A 119 -31.36 16.97 2.34
N THR A 120 -31.10 18.08 3.03
CA THR A 120 -29.86 18.31 3.76
C THR A 120 -30.05 17.97 5.23
N ILE A 121 -29.24 17.03 5.74
CA ILE A 121 -29.21 16.67 7.16
C ILE A 121 -27.85 17.11 7.71
N VAL A 122 -27.85 17.81 8.84
CA VAL A 122 -26.62 18.13 9.58
C VAL A 122 -26.46 17.11 10.70
N GLN A 123 -25.39 16.32 10.66
CA GLN A 123 -25.04 15.40 11.74
C GLN A 123 -23.67 15.80 12.31
N GLY A 124 -23.63 16.11 13.61
CA GLY A 124 -22.41 16.52 14.32
C GLY A 124 -22.19 18.05 14.35
N SER A 125 -21.23 18.48 15.17
CA SER A 125 -20.85 19.88 15.33
C SER A 125 -19.88 20.30 14.22
N VAL A 126 -20.40 20.88 13.14
CA VAL A 126 -19.61 21.80 12.31
C VAL A 126 -20.32 23.14 12.37
N SER A 127 -19.81 23.97 13.27
CA SER A 127 -20.24 25.33 13.54
C SER A 127 -19.93 26.23 12.34
N VAL A 128 -20.72 26.16 11.27
CA VAL A 128 -20.75 27.25 10.30
C VAL A 128 -22.18 27.51 9.89
N LEU A 129 -22.67 28.61 10.44
CA LEU A 129 -23.94 29.24 10.13
C LEU A 129 -24.02 29.55 8.63
N HIS A 130 -25.18 29.23 8.05
CA HIS A 130 -25.74 29.82 6.83
C HIS A 130 -24.84 29.87 5.59
N SER A 131 -24.99 28.86 4.72
CA SER A 131 -24.88 29.07 3.28
C SER A 131 -26.09 28.45 2.60
N SER A 132 -27.14 29.25 2.49
CA SER A 132 -28.31 29.03 1.64
C SER A 132 -27.84 28.89 0.19
N LEU A 133 -27.50 27.67 -0.23
CA LEU A 133 -27.32 27.35 -1.65
C LEU A 133 -28.30 26.23 -2.03
N VAL A 134 -29.34 26.71 -2.69
CA VAL A 134 -30.46 25.99 -3.30
C VAL A 134 -29.93 25.03 -4.36
N PHE A 135 -30.09 23.73 -4.16
CA PHE A 135 -29.97 22.76 -5.26
C PHE A 135 -31.31 22.68 -5.99
N SER A 136 -31.44 23.55 -7.00
CA SER A 136 -32.50 23.48 -8.00
C SER A 136 -32.22 22.30 -8.94
N TYR A 137 -33.27 21.51 -9.22
CA TYR A 137 -33.38 20.37 -10.14
C TYR A 137 -32.82 19.00 -9.68
N ILE A 138 -33.73 18.16 -9.19
CA ILE A 138 -33.81 16.77 -9.66
C ILE A 138 -35.25 16.58 -10.15
N LEU A 139 -35.36 16.55 -11.48
CA LEU A 139 -36.57 16.32 -12.25
C LEU A 139 -37.27 15.03 -11.80
N ASN A 140 -38.60 15.13 -11.70
CA ASN A 140 -39.51 14.00 -11.72
C ASN A 140 -39.29 13.15 -12.98
N GLU A 141 -39.19 11.84 -12.84
CA GLU A 141 -39.92 10.87 -13.67
C GLU A 141 -39.85 9.47 -13.01
N LEU A 142 -41.03 8.93 -12.67
CA LEU A 142 -41.43 7.53 -12.38
C LEU A 142 -40.49 6.55 -11.64
#